data_AF-A0A3B0Y7S0-F1
#
_entry.id   AF-A0A3B0Y7S0-F1
#
_cell.length_a   1.000
_cell.length_b   1.000
_cell.length_c   1.000
_cell.angle_alpha   90.00
_cell.angle_beta   90.00
_cell.angle_gamma   90.00
#
_symmetry.space_group_name_H-M   'P 1'
#
loop_
_entity.id
_entity.type
_entity.pdbx_description
1 polymer ?
#
loop_
_entity_poly.entity_id
_entity_poly.type
_entity_poly.pdbx_seq_one_letter_code
_entity_poly.pdbx_strand_id
1 'polypeptide(L)'
;MNKLFTLILFLNFAGFAGHAHADPVKKPAINLKPACPMTALMRSHRSIQFILNDLTTTYTEPGGGGISKIKAIATNTYVIFISQEERLDQISYSLDIDKACNITVLKREVSALSPWDRK
;
A
#
# COMPACT_ATOMS: atom_id res chain seq x y z
N MET A 1 -60.72 -79.17 24.67
CA MET A 1 -59.31 -78.84 24.96
C MET A 1 -58.96 -77.59 24.16
N ASN A 2 -58.96 -76.42 24.83
CA ASN A 2 -57.79 -75.57 25.14
C ASN A 2 -57.05 -75.06 23.89
N LYS A 3 -56.68 -73.80 23.64
CA LYS A 3 -56.72 -72.48 24.30
C LYS A 3 -56.33 -71.48 23.16
N LEU A 4 -57.00 -70.34 22.98
CA LEU A 4 -56.56 -69.02 23.45
C LEU A 4 -55.14 -68.60 22.97
N PHE A 5 -55.02 -67.63 22.04
CA PHE A 5 -54.45 -66.30 22.33
C PHE A 5 -54.37 -65.40 21.08
N THR A 6 -55.03 -64.25 21.18
CA THR A 6 -54.88 -63.03 20.37
C THR A 6 -53.55 -62.34 20.69
N LEU A 7 -52.80 -61.85 19.69
CA LEU A 7 -51.98 -60.65 19.89
C LEU A 7 -51.73 -59.91 18.57
N ILE A 8 -52.29 -58.71 18.49
CA ILE A 8 -51.99 -57.66 17.52
C ILE A 8 -50.70 -56.97 17.98
N LEU A 9 -49.75 -56.74 17.08
CA LEU A 9 -48.72 -55.72 17.30
C LEU A 9 -48.50 -54.91 16.02
N PHE A 10 -49.07 -53.71 16.01
CA PHE A 10 -48.72 -52.64 15.08
C PHE A 10 -47.33 -52.09 15.44
N LEU A 11 -46.42 -52.06 14.49
CA LEU A 11 -45.19 -51.27 14.59
C LEU A 11 -45.13 -50.30 13.41
N ASN A 12 -45.57 -49.07 13.72
CA ASN A 12 -45.36 -47.87 12.92
C ASN A 12 -43.86 -47.55 12.89
N PHE A 13 -43.26 -47.45 11.71
CA PHE A 13 -42.00 -46.74 11.51
C PHE A 13 -42.28 -45.46 10.75
N ALA A 14 -42.31 -44.35 11.48
CA ALA A 14 -42.37 -43.00 10.92
C ALA A 14 -41.05 -42.73 10.17
N GLY A 15 -41.16 -42.52 8.85
CA GLY A 15 -40.06 -42.06 8.02
C GLY A 15 -39.65 -40.65 8.42
N PHE A 16 -38.40 -40.50 8.87
CA PHE A 16 -37.75 -39.22 9.13
C PHE A 16 -37.65 -38.40 7.82
N ALA A 17 -38.43 -37.33 7.71
CA ALA A 17 -38.24 -36.29 6.71
C ALA A 17 -37.03 -35.43 7.11
N GLY A 18 -35.84 -35.77 6.60
CA GLY A 18 -34.66 -34.92 6.72
C GLY A 18 -34.86 -33.62 5.92
N HIS A 19 -35.14 -32.52 6.62
CA HIS A 19 -35.05 -31.18 6.05
C HIS A 19 -33.57 -30.79 5.96
N ALA A 20 -33.02 -30.82 4.75
CA ALA A 20 -31.73 -30.21 4.47
C ALA A 20 -31.90 -28.68 4.50
N HIS A 21 -31.57 -28.06 5.64
CA HIS A 21 -31.38 -26.62 5.71
C HIS A 21 -30.05 -26.27 5.02
N ALA A 22 -30.13 -25.65 3.85
CA ALA A 22 -28.98 -25.03 3.22
C ALA A 22 -28.66 -23.73 4.00
N ASP A 23 -27.59 -23.76 4.79
CA ASP A 23 -27.08 -22.55 5.44
C ASP A 23 -26.59 -21.55 4.38
N PRO A 24 -26.97 -20.25 4.48
CA PRO A 24 -26.47 -19.25 3.56
C PRO A 24 -24.96 -19.06 3.79
N VAL A 25 -24.17 -19.34 2.75
CA VAL A 25 -22.73 -19.08 2.71
C VAL A 25 -22.49 -17.59 2.99
N LYS A 26 -22.01 -17.29 4.20
CA LYS A 26 -21.63 -15.94 4.62
C LYS A 26 -20.42 -15.50 3.80
N LYS A 27 -20.64 -14.71 2.74
CA LYS A 27 -19.56 -14.11 1.94
C LYS A 27 -18.61 -13.36 2.88
N PRO A 28 -17.29 -13.62 2.85
CA PRO A 28 -16.35 -12.83 3.63
C PRO A 28 -16.43 -11.38 3.14
N ALA A 29 -16.72 -10.47 4.06
CA ALA A 29 -16.65 -9.05 3.80
C ALA A 29 -15.20 -8.70 3.47
N ILE A 30 -14.90 -8.51 2.18
CA ILE A 30 -13.62 -7.97 1.74
C ILE A 30 -13.57 -6.56 2.30
N ASN A 31 -12.80 -6.37 3.36
CA ASN A 31 -12.50 -5.05 3.89
C ASN A 31 -11.53 -4.38 2.90
N LEU A 32 -12.09 -3.85 1.82
CA LEU A 32 -11.38 -2.98 0.89
C LEU A 32 -11.00 -1.73 1.67
N LYS A 33 -9.77 -1.70 2.20
CA LYS A 33 -9.14 -0.47 2.68
C LYS A 33 -9.42 0.63 1.65
N PRO A 34 -9.88 1.82 2.06
CA PRO A 34 -10.22 2.87 1.12
C PRO A 34 -9.04 3.10 0.19
N ALA A 35 -9.27 2.99 -1.11
CA ALA A 35 -8.29 3.36 -2.11
C ALA A 35 -7.94 4.83 -1.87
N CYS A 36 -6.69 5.11 -1.51
CA CYS A 36 -6.34 6.43 -1.05
C CYS A 36 -6.56 7.49 -2.14
N PRO A 37 -7.55 8.39 -1.97
CA PRO A 37 -7.86 9.37 -2.99
C PRO A 37 -6.88 10.54 -2.86
N MET A 38 -5.76 10.47 -3.58
CA MET A 38 -4.82 11.59 -3.68
C MET A 38 -4.93 12.29 -5.03
N THR A 39 -5.16 13.59 -4.99
CA THR A 39 -4.96 14.48 -6.12
C THR A 39 -3.46 14.54 -6.49
N ALA A 40 -3.13 14.96 -7.71
CA ALA A 40 -1.74 15.09 -8.15
C ALA A 40 -0.94 16.07 -7.26
N LEU A 41 -1.58 17.15 -6.80
CA LEU A 41 -0.94 18.13 -5.92
C LEU A 41 -0.67 17.55 -4.52
N MET A 42 -1.64 16.83 -3.95
CA MET A 42 -1.46 16.20 -2.63
C MET A 42 -0.40 15.09 -2.68
N ARG A 43 -0.36 14.33 -3.78
CA ARG A 43 0.69 13.35 -4.04
C ARG A 43 2.06 14.02 -4.08
N SER A 44 2.18 15.14 -4.80
CA SER A 44 3.44 15.88 -4.89
C SER A 44 3.88 16.43 -3.54
N HIS A 45 2.95 17.04 -2.79
CA HIS A 45 3.21 17.56 -1.46
C HIS A 45 3.75 16.48 -0.52
N ARG A 46 3.07 15.33 -0.42
CA ARG A 46 3.51 14.24 0.46
C ARG A 46 4.82 13.61 0.02
N SER A 47 5.02 13.44 -1.29
CA SER A 47 6.28 12.89 -1.84
C SER A 47 7.46 13.81 -1.52
N ILE A 48 7.28 15.12 -1.70
CA ILE A 48 8.32 16.10 -1.36
C ILE A 48 8.59 16.09 0.14
N GLN A 49 7.57 16.11 0.99
CA GLN A 49 7.77 16.02 2.45
C GLN A 49 8.52 14.76 2.87
N PHE A 50 8.15 13.61 2.28
CA PHE A 50 8.85 12.35 2.53
C PHE A 50 10.33 12.44 2.15
N ILE A 51 10.64 12.97 0.95
CA ILE A 51 12.03 13.16 0.49
C ILE A 51 12.78 14.13 1.41
N LEU A 52 12.18 15.24 1.81
CA LEU A 52 12.81 16.21 2.71
C LEU A 52 13.15 15.56 4.05
N ASN A 53 12.24 14.75 4.60
CA ASN A 53 12.48 14.02 5.85
C ASN A 53 13.54 12.92 5.71
N ASP A 54 13.62 12.25 4.55
CA ASP A 54 14.72 11.33 4.27
C ASP A 54 16.06 12.07 4.21
N LEU A 55 16.12 13.22 3.54
CA LEU A 55 17.34 14.02 3.39
C LEU A 55 17.88 14.57 4.71
N THR A 56 17.02 14.90 5.69
CA THR A 56 17.50 15.36 7.02
C THR A 56 18.34 14.31 7.75
N THR A 57 18.23 13.04 7.37
CA THR A 57 18.96 11.92 7.98
C THR A 57 19.99 11.29 7.05
N THR A 58 19.81 11.36 5.73
CA THR A 58 20.64 10.66 4.75
C THR A 58 21.63 11.54 3.99
N TYR A 59 21.48 12.87 4.02
CA TYR A 59 22.39 13.80 3.36
C TYR A 59 23.35 14.41 4.39
N THR A 60 24.62 14.01 4.33
CA THR A 60 25.63 14.35 5.35
C THR A 60 26.71 15.30 4.85
N GLU A 61 26.56 15.84 3.64
CA GLU A 61 27.58 16.72 3.06
C GLU A 61 27.68 18.02 3.88
N PRO A 62 28.90 18.43 4.31
CA PRO A 62 29.08 19.46 5.33
C PRO A 62 28.95 20.90 4.81
N GLY A 63 28.72 21.11 3.51
CA GLY A 63 28.76 22.45 2.94
C GLY A 63 27.54 23.31 3.29
N GLY A 64 27.71 24.63 3.21
CA GLY A 64 26.73 25.60 3.72
C GLY A 64 25.53 25.88 2.81
N GLY A 65 25.43 25.20 1.66
CA GLY A 65 24.34 25.43 0.73
C GLY A 65 23.07 24.63 1.07
N GLY A 66 21.98 24.92 0.35
CA GLY A 66 20.67 24.34 0.59
C GLY A 66 20.02 23.80 -0.68
N ILE A 67 18.78 23.31 -0.55
CA ILE A 67 17.99 22.87 -1.69
C ILE A 67 17.75 24.07 -2.61
N SER A 68 18.27 24.00 -3.83
CA SER A 68 18.09 25.04 -4.85
C SER A 68 16.99 24.71 -5.84
N LYS A 69 16.62 23.42 -6.00
CA LYS A 69 15.54 23.00 -6.91
C LYS A 69 14.98 21.64 -6.53
N ILE A 70 13.67 21.49 -6.70
CA ILE A 70 12.95 20.22 -6.63
C ILE A 70 12.17 20.08 -7.94
N LYS A 71 12.41 19.01 -8.70
CA LYS A 71 11.76 18.77 -9.99
C LYS A 71 11.12 17.39 -10.01
N ALA A 72 9.82 17.33 -10.31
CA ALA A 72 9.17 16.08 -10.73
C ALA A 72 9.54 15.81 -12.20
N ILE A 73 10.13 14.65 -12.48
CA ILE A 73 10.48 14.23 -13.85
C ILE A 73 9.60 13.09 -14.37
N ALA A 74 8.90 12.39 -13.46
CA ALA A 74 7.84 11.44 -13.77
C ALA A 74 6.83 11.42 -12.60
N THR A 75 5.76 10.63 -12.71
CA THR A 75 4.65 10.61 -11.73
C THR A 75 5.10 10.43 -10.28
N ASN A 76 6.10 9.58 -10.02
CA ASN A 76 6.66 9.33 -8.70
C ASN A 76 8.20 9.48 -8.68
N THR A 77 8.75 10.20 -9.64
CA THR A 77 10.20 10.38 -9.76
C THR A 77 10.56 11.84 -9.62
N TYR A 78 11.42 12.13 -8.65
CA TYR A 78 11.86 13.46 -8.30
C TYR A 78 13.37 13.58 -8.43
N VAL A 79 13.82 14.78 -8.72
CA VAL A 79 15.22 15.16 -8.68
C VAL A 79 15.35 16.38 -7.76
N ILE A 80 16.16 16.23 -6.73
CA ILE A 80 16.51 17.28 -5.78
C ILE A 80 17.89 17.80 -6.13
N PHE A 81 18.03 19.12 -6.18
CA PHE A 81 19.31 19.77 -6.36
C PHE A 81 19.67 20.52 -5.09
N ILE A 82 20.85 20.24 -4.55
CA ILE A 82 21.41 20.89 -3.36
C ILE A 82 22.65 21.64 -3.81
N SER A 83 22.61 22.96 -3.68
CA SER A 83 23.77 23.78 -4.00
C SER A 83 24.85 23.55 -2.95
N GLN A 84 26.09 23.43 -3.40
CA GLN A 84 27.30 23.49 -2.59
C GLN A 84 28.24 24.53 -3.20
N GLU A 85 29.31 24.90 -2.50
CA GLU A 85 30.20 26.01 -2.90
C GLU A 85 30.70 25.85 -4.35
N GLU A 86 31.23 24.68 -4.68
CA GLU A 86 31.86 24.41 -5.99
C GLU A 86 31.16 23.30 -6.79
N ARG A 87 30.02 22.80 -6.31
CA ARG A 87 29.28 21.71 -6.96
C ARG A 87 27.79 21.81 -6.75
N LEU A 88 27.03 21.13 -7.61
CA LEU A 88 25.59 20.97 -7.47
C LEU A 88 25.30 19.48 -7.29
N ASP A 89 24.91 19.11 -6.07
CA ASP A 89 24.52 17.74 -5.79
C ASP A 89 23.12 17.50 -6.34
N GLN A 90 22.97 16.41 -7.09
CA GLN A 90 21.73 15.99 -7.69
C GLN A 90 21.35 14.63 -7.12
N ILE A 91 20.17 14.54 -6.54
CA ILE A 91 19.66 13.33 -5.91
C ILE A 91 18.35 12.94 -6.59
N SER A 92 18.35 11.80 -7.28
CA SER A 92 17.15 11.25 -7.91
C SER A 92 16.47 10.27 -6.96
N TYR A 93 15.16 10.46 -6.76
CA TYR A 93 14.29 9.55 -6.03
C TYR A 93 13.26 8.96 -6.98
N SER A 94 13.12 7.64 -6.98
CA SER A 94 11.95 6.95 -7.51
C SER A 94 11.17 6.36 -6.34
N LEU A 95 9.90 6.72 -6.23
CA LEU A 95 9.04 6.37 -5.11
C LEU A 95 7.96 5.37 -5.53
N ASP A 96 7.61 4.47 -4.62
CA ASP A 96 6.37 3.72 -4.69
C ASP A 96 5.34 4.33 -3.75
N ILE A 97 4.09 4.34 -4.19
CA ILE A 97 2.96 4.81 -3.40
C ILE A 97 1.89 3.73 -3.43
N ASP A 98 1.71 3.06 -2.30
CA ASP A 98 0.77 1.95 -2.22
C ASP A 98 -0.70 2.42 -2.18
N LYS A 99 -1.63 1.47 -2.19
CA LYS A 99 -3.07 1.74 -2.14
C LYS A 99 -3.52 2.45 -0.85
N ALA A 100 -2.71 2.39 0.21
CA ALA A 100 -2.91 3.03 1.50
C ALA A 100 -2.16 4.37 1.63
N CYS A 101 -1.55 4.88 0.55
CA CYS A 101 -0.74 6.10 0.53
C CYS A 101 0.55 6.06 1.35
N ASN A 102 1.07 4.87 1.63
CA ASN A 102 2.41 4.74 2.16
C ASN A 102 3.41 5.00 1.04
N ILE A 103 4.38 5.86 1.31
CA ILE A 103 5.44 6.22 0.37
C ILE A 103 6.69 5.43 0.77
N THR A 104 7.33 4.77 -0.19
CA THR A 104 8.61 4.09 0.00
C THR A 104 9.60 4.46 -1.09
N VAL A 105 10.91 4.39 -0.80
CA VAL A 105 11.95 4.62 -1.80
C VAL A 105 12.19 3.31 -2.57
N LEU A 106 11.94 3.31 -3.88
CA LEU A 106 12.33 2.22 -4.76
C LEU A 106 13.79 2.34 -5.20
N LYS A 107 14.20 3.57 -5.52
CA LYS A 107 15.55 3.85 -6.02
C LYS A 107 15.99 5.24 -5.56
N ARG A 108 17.24 5.34 -5.13
CA ARG A 108 17.93 6.60 -4.82
C ARG A 108 19.28 6.61 -5.53
N GLU A 109 19.56 7.68 -6.27
CA GLU A 109 20.84 7.87 -6.95
C GLU A 109 21.36 9.26 -6.62
N VAL A 110 22.66 9.35 -6.33
CA VAL A 110 23.34 10.60 -6.03
C VAL A 110 24.41 10.82 -7.09
N SER A 111 24.46 12.03 -7.64
CA SER A 111 25.49 12.47 -8.56
C SER A 111 25.86 13.91 -8.24
N ALA A 112 27.09 14.32 -8.53
CA ALA A 112 27.50 15.71 -8.43
C ALA A 112 27.77 16.27 -9.83
N LEU A 113 27.32 17.48 -10.08
CA LEU A 113 27.60 18.23 -11.31
C LEU A 113 28.46 19.45 -11.00
N SER A 114 29.34 19.83 -11.91
CA SER A 114 29.96 21.15 -11.83
C SER A 114 28.90 22.23 -12.10
N PRO A 115 28.88 23.36 -11.37
CA PRO A 115 27.93 24.44 -11.65
C PRO A 115 28.10 25.03 -13.06
N TRP A 116 29.30 24.86 -13.62
CA TRP A 116 29.73 25.39 -14.92
C TRP A 116 29.32 24.51 -16.11
N ASP A 117 28.85 23.28 -15.86
CA ASP A 117 28.40 22.35 -16.92
C ASP A 117 26.96 22.62 -17.39
N ARG A 118 26.27 23.63 -16.83
CA ARG A 118 24.92 24.02 -17.24
C ARG A 118 24.96 24.89 -18.50
N LYS A 119 24.93 24.24 -19.67
CA LYS A 119 24.62 24.88 -20.97
C LYS A 119 23.12 25.07 -21.14
#